data_AF-A0A0X8GR59-F1
#
_entry.id   AF-A0A0X8GR59-F1
#
_cell.length_a   1.000
_cell.length_b   1.000
_cell.length_c   1.000
_cell.angle_alpha   90.00
_cell.angle_beta   90.00
_cell.angle_gamma   90.00
#
_symmetry.space_group_name_H-M   'P 1'
#
loop_
_entity.id
_entity.type
_entity.pdbx_description
1 polymer ?
#
loop_
_entity_poly.entity_id
_entity_poly.type
_entity_poly.pdbx_seq_one_letter_code
_entity_poly.pdbx_strand_id
1 'polypeptide(L)'
;MSPNIEYISKLLDVFINSPKAHISIQDIQNAGITISNQSGLDDEFLFHLQLALENELISNRDLQFSGLKSIGIRIGGGGSVTLTSIPIRLTQRGHDFAKSLQNKEILLKLKTELKDAPFKTIFDGSQKLLEHYLKKRLDALIE
;
A
#
# COMPACT_ATOMS: atom_id res chain seq x y z
N MET A 1 -8.83 6.02 12.91
CA MET A 1 -8.60 6.60 11.57
C MET A 1 -9.34 5.74 10.55
N SER A 2 -9.79 6.31 9.43
CA SER A 2 -10.41 5.54 8.33
C SER A 2 -9.40 5.33 7.20
N PRO A 3 -9.54 4.28 6.37
CA PRO A 3 -8.69 4.08 5.20
C PRO A 3 -8.75 5.27 4.23
N ASN A 4 -7.61 5.91 3.99
CA ASN A 4 -7.42 6.93 2.96
C ASN A 4 -6.90 6.25 1.69
N ILE A 5 -7.78 6.07 0.72
CA ILE A 5 -7.49 5.39 -0.55
C ILE A 5 -6.35 6.09 -1.32
N GLU A 6 -6.30 7.41 -1.28
CA GLU A 6 -5.23 8.16 -1.96
C GLU A 6 -3.88 7.95 -1.26
N TYR A 7 -3.87 7.92 0.08
CA TYR A 7 -2.65 7.66 0.83
C TYR A 7 -2.10 6.26 0.53
N ILE A 8 -2.97 5.24 0.56
CA ILE A 8 -2.57 3.86 0.24
C ILE A 8 -2.07 3.76 -1.19
N SER A 9 -2.71 4.43 -2.16
CA SER A 9 -2.22 4.48 -3.54
C SER A 9 -0.78 5.02 -3.58
N LYS A 10 -0.52 6.17 -2.95
CA LYS A 10 0.82 6.77 -2.89
C LYS A 10 1.85 5.84 -2.24
N LEU A 11 1.47 5.17 -1.16
CA LEU A 11 2.33 4.20 -0.46
C LEU A 11 2.70 3.02 -1.39
N LEU A 12 1.72 2.42 -2.07
CA LEU A 12 1.96 1.28 -2.96
C LEU A 12 2.70 1.69 -4.24
N ASP A 13 2.50 2.92 -4.72
CA ASP A 13 3.20 3.45 -5.90
C ASP A 13 4.72 3.56 -5.69
N VAL A 14 5.21 3.75 -4.45
CA VAL A 14 6.65 3.71 -4.15
C VAL A 14 7.26 2.38 -4.61
N PHE A 15 6.56 1.28 -4.37
CA PHE A 15 7.01 -0.04 -4.79
C PHE A 15 6.95 -0.21 -6.31
N ILE A 16 5.85 0.21 -6.94
CA ILE A 16 5.67 0.04 -8.39
C ILE A 16 6.65 0.89 -9.20
N ASN A 17 6.97 2.09 -8.72
CA ASN A 17 7.88 3.00 -9.41
C ASN A 17 9.36 2.70 -9.14
N SER A 18 9.66 1.76 -8.24
CA SER A 18 11.02 1.32 -7.98
C SER A 18 11.54 0.42 -9.11
N PRO A 19 12.77 0.62 -9.61
CA PRO A 19 13.40 -0.32 -10.55
C PRO A 19 13.90 -1.61 -9.87
N LYS A 20 13.77 -1.72 -8.53
CA LYS A 20 14.24 -2.85 -7.74
C LYS A 20 13.07 -3.73 -7.30
N ALA A 21 13.30 -5.04 -7.22
CA ALA A 21 12.31 -6.00 -6.71
C ALA A 21 11.93 -5.79 -5.23
N HIS A 22 12.81 -5.17 -4.44
CA HIS A 22 12.59 -4.83 -3.05
C HIS A 22 13.01 -3.38 -2.79
N ILE A 23 12.27 -2.71 -1.93
CA ILE A 23 12.61 -1.39 -1.38
C ILE A 23 12.85 -1.52 0.13
N SER A 24 13.08 -0.40 0.79
CA SER A 24 13.18 -0.27 2.24
C SER A 24 12.29 0.87 2.74
N ILE A 25 12.12 0.98 4.06
CA ILE A 25 11.39 2.09 4.68
C ILE A 25 12.06 3.44 4.36
N GLN A 26 13.37 3.48 4.17
CA GLN A 26 14.07 4.71 3.74
C GLN A 26 13.66 5.13 2.32
N ASP A 27 13.40 4.18 1.42
CA ASP A 27 12.93 4.51 0.06
C ASP A 27 11.53 5.13 0.08
N ILE A 28 10.67 4.68 1.00
CA ILE A 28 9.35 5.29 1.25
C ILE A 28 9.51 6.72 1.76
N GLN A 29 10.45 6.96 2.68
CA GLN A 29 10.75 8.30 3.18
C GLN A 29 11.27 9.22 2.07
N ASN A 30 12.18 8.72 1.24
CA ASN A 30 12.77 9.43 0.11
C ASN A 30 11.73 9.76 -0.98
N ALA A 31 10.65 8.97 -1.08
CA ALA A 31 9.52 9.25 -1.96
C ALA A 31 8.59 10.37 -1.42
N GLY A 32 8.95 11.00 -0.29
CA GLY A 32 8.22 12.14 0.28
C GLY A 32 7.10 11.75 1.24
N ILE A 33 7.02 10.49 1.67
CA ILE A 33 6.08 10.06 2.70
C ILE A 33 6.69 10.32 4.08
N THR A 34 6.00 11.11 4.90
CA THR A 34 6.39 11.36 6.30
C THR A 34 6.23 10.09 7.12
N ILE A 35 7.33 9.56 7.66
CA ILE A 35 7.32 8.32 8.47
C ILE A 35 7.29 8.61 9.97
N SER A 36 7.97 9.67 10.39
CA SER A 36 8.05 10.08 11.79
C SER A 36 8.12 11.60 11.91
N ASN A 37 7.58 12.12 12.99
CA ASN A 37 7.62 13.53 13.38
C ASN A 37 8.26 13.68 14.78
N GLN A 38 8.22 14.88 15.36
CA GLN A 38 8.82 15.16 16.68
C GLN A 38 8.22 14.32 17.82
N SER A 39 7.02 13.76 17.63
CA SER A 39 6.26 12.98 18.60
C SER A 39 6.36 11.46 18.41
N GLY A 40 7.11 10.97 17.41
CA GLY A 40 7.26 9.55 17.11
C GLY A 40 6.87 9.19 15.67
N LEU A 41 6.31 8.00 15.45
CA LEU A 41 5.80 7.60 14.14
C LEU A 41 4.62 8.51 13.75
N ASP A 42 4.54 8.83 12.46
CA ASP A 42 3.40 9.53 11.92
C ASP A 42 2.16 8.61 11.94
N ASP A 43 1.05 9.09 12.50
CA ASP A 43 -0.16 8.28 12.68
C ASP A 43 -0.80 7.87 11.35
N GLU A 44 -0.76 8.75 10.35
CA GLU A 44 -1.31 8.44 9.02
C GLU A 44 -0.48 7.35 8.33
N PHE A 45 0.85 7.46 8.40
CA PHE A 45 1.76 6.43 7.92
C PHE A 45 1.57 5.10 8.64
N LEU A 46 1.62 5.11 9.98
CA LEU A 46 1.52 3.92 10.80
C LEU A 46 0.23 3.15 10.52
N PHE A 47 -0.90 3.86 10.50
CA PHE A 47 -2.20 3.25 10.25
C PHE A 47 -2.27 2.57 8.88
N HIS A 48 -1.87 3.25 7.81
CA HIS A 48 -1.97 2.69 6.46
C HIS A 48 -0.94 1.59 6.19
N LEU A 49 0.23 1.69 6.79
CA LEU A 49 1.26 0.65 6.71
C LEU A 49 0.81 -0.63 7.44
N GLN A 50 0.23 -0.51 8.63
CA GLN A 50 -0.35 -1.64 9.35
C GLN A 50 -1.52 -2.24 8.59
N LEU A 51 -2.39 -1.42 8.01
CA LEU A 51 -3.48 -1.90 7.16
C LEU A 51 -2.95 -2.70 5.95
N ALA A 52 -1.85 -2.25 5.33
CA ALA A 52 -1.19 -2.98 4.25
C ALA A 52 -0.57 -4.31 4.72
N LEU A 53 0.02 -4.36 5.93
CA LEU A 53 0.55 -5.59 6.53
C LEU A 53 -0.55 -6.60 6.87
N GLU A 54 -1.59 -6.15 7.57
CA GLU A 54 -2.72 -6.97 8.01
C GLU A 54 -3.49 -7.58 6.84
N ASN A 55 -3.51 -6.88 5.69
CA ASN A 55 -4.14 -7.36 4.46
C ASN A 55 -3.16 -8.04 3.50
N GLU A 56 -1.95 -8.34 3.98
CA GLU A 56 -0.89 -9.05 3.27
C GLU A 56 -0.55 -8.42 1.92
N LEU A 57 -0.62 -7.10 1.82
CA LEU A 57 -0.27 -6.35 0.61
C LEU A 57 1.24 -6.17 0.49
N ILE A 58 1.92 -6.08 1.63
CA ILE A 58 3.37 -5.96 1.71
C ILE A 58 3.95 -7.07 2.58
N SER A 59 5.16 -7.49 2.24
CA SER A 59 5.94 -8.43 3.05
C SER A 59 7.43 -8.13 2.92
N ASN A 60 8.23 -8.69 3.82
CA ASN A 60 9.68 -8.73 3.63
C ASN A 60 10.09 -9.84 2.63
N ARG A 61 11.39 -9.93 2.35
CA ARG A 61 11.94 -10.96 1.45
C ARG A 61 11.62 -12.41 1.84
N ASP A 62 11.39 -12.65 3.13
CA ASP A 62 11.09 -13.98 3.68
C ASP A 62 9.57 -14.22 3.76
N LEU A 63 8.79 -13.39 3.05
CA LEU A 63 7.32 -13.43 3.00
C LEU A 63 6.65 -13.21 4.36
N GLN A 64 7.35 -12.57 5.31
CA GLN A 64 6.78 -12.22 6.60
C GLN A 64 6.05 -10.88 6.50
N PHE A 65 4.86 -10.85 7.09
CA PHE A 65 3.98 -9.69 7.20
C PHE A 65 3.69 -9.33 8.67
N SER A 66 4.33 -10.03 9.62
CA SER A 66 4.03 -9.92 11.05
C SER A 66 4.69 -8.70 11.69
N GLY A 67 3.98 -7.57 11.60
CA GLY A 67 4.23 -6.37 12.38
C GLY A 67 5.43 -5.55 11.94
N LEU A 68 5.57 -4.37 12.56
CA LEU A 68 6.50 -3.31 12.18
C LEU A 68 7.97 -3.76 12.11
N LYS A 69 8.39 -4.69 12.98
CA LYS A 69 9.77 -5.20 12.99
C LYS A 69 10.13 -5.93 11.71
N SER A 70 9.17 -6.65 11.12
CA SER A 70 9.39 -7.44 9.89
C SER A 70 9.75 -6.56 8.69
N ILE A 71 9.35 -5.27 8.73
CA ILE A 71 9.58 -4.29 7.68
C ILE A 71 10.60 -3.21 8.07
N GLY A 72 11.29 -3.36 9.20
CA GLY A 72 12.39 -2.48 9.58
C GLY A 72 12.00 -1.29 10.46
N ILE A 73 10.84 -1.32 11.11
CA ILE A 73 10.43 -0.31 12.09
C ILE A 73 10.48 -0.90 13.50
N ARG A 74 11.18 -0.22 14.41
CA ARG A 74 11.18 -0.51 15.85
C ARG A 74 10.76 0.73 16.63
N ILE A 75 9.84 0.53 17.58
CA ILE A 75 9.43 1.55 18.54
C ILE A 75 10.08 1.18 19.88
N GLY A 76 10.95 2.06 20.38
CA GLY A 76 11.62 1.94 21.67
C GLY A 76 10.83 2.58 22.81
N GLY A 77 11.43 2.57 24.00
CA GLY A 77 10.90 3.28 25.15
C GLY A 77 10.72 4.77 24.85
N GLY A 78 9.64 5.37 25.36
CA GLY A 78 9.34 6.78 25.17
C GLY A 78 8.95 7.19 23.74
N GLY A 79 8.60 6.23 22.86
CA GLY A 79 8.14 6.52 21.50
C GLY A 79 9.26 6.74 20.48
N SER A 80 10.52 6.52 20.86
CA SER A 80 11.67 6.62 19.95
C SER A 80 11.54 5.64 18.79
N VAL A 81 11.73 6.13 17.55
CA VAL A 81 11.59 5.33 16.33
C VAL A 81 12.97 5.01 15.77
N THR A 82 13.25 3.73 15.56
CA THR A 82 14.46 3.27 14.86
C THR A 82 14.06 2.60 13.56
N LEU A 83 14.67 3.06 12.47
CA LEU A 83 14.46 2.53 11.12
C LEU A 83 15.68 1.70 10.70
N THR A 84 15.43 0.49 10.22
CA THR A 84 16.43 -0.41 9.65
C THR A 84 16.09 -0.67 8.20
N SER A 85 17.09 -0.72 7.33
CA SER A 85 16.90 -1.05 5.91
C SER A 85 16.61 -2.53 5.71
N ILE A 86 15.38 -2.93 6.02
CA ILE A 86 14.88 -4.26 5.71
C ILE A 86 14.29 -4.26 4.29
N PRO A 87 14.67 -5.21 3.43
CA PRO A 87 14.10 -5.37 2.10
C PRO A 87 12.64 -5.81 2.17
N ILE A 88 11.74 -4.98 1.65
CA ILE A 88 10.29 -5.17 1.60
C ILE A 88 9.79 -5.09 0.17
N ARG A 89 8.68 -5.77 -0.12
CA ARG A 89 8.07 -5.87 -1.44
C ARG A 89 6.55 -5.84 -1.36
N LEU A 90 5.91 -5.58 -2.49
CA LEU A 90 4.51 -5.96 -2.67
C LEU A 90 4.40 -7.48 -2.77
N THR A 91 3.38 -8.05 -2.15
CA THR A 91 2.93 -9.41 -2.46
C THR A 91 2.20 -9.42 -3.81
N GLN A 92 1.81 -10.60 -4.31
CA GLN A 92 0.93 -10.66 -5.49
C GLN A 92 -0.35 -9.85 -5.26
N ARG A 93 -0.98 -10.03 -4.09
CA ARG A 93 -2.18 -9.32 -3.68
C ARG A 93 -1.96 -7.80 -3.59
N GLY A 94 -0.77 -7.38 -3.14
CA GLY A 94 -0.34 -5.99 -3.17
C GLY A 94 -0.19 -5.43 -4.59
N HIS A 95 0.39 -6.20 -5.51
CA HIS A 95 0.49 -5.81 -6.92
C HIS A 95 -0.89 -5.68 -7.59
N ASP A 96 -1.79 -6.63 -7.33
CA ASP A 96 -3.15 -6.62 -7.87
C ASP A 96 -3.91 -5.37 -7.41
N PHE A 97 -3.79 -5.01 -6.13
CA PHE A 97 -4.41 -3.79 -5.61
C PHE A 97 -3.77 -2.52 -6.17
N ALA A 98 -2.43 -2.45 -6.17
CA ALA A 98 -1.70 -1.32 -6.71
C ALA A 98 -2.08 -1.07 -8.19
N LYS A 99 -2.24 -2.13 -9.00
CA LYS A 99 -2.69 -1.98 -10.39
C LYS A 99 -4.09 -1.46 -10.54
N SER A 100 -5.03 -1.86 -9.68
CA SER A 100 -6.35 -1.24 -9.66
C SER A 100 -6.28 0.25 -9.33
N LEU A 101 -5.44 0.66 -8.37
CA LEU A 101 -5.30 2.05 -7.96
C LEU A 101 -4.57 2.92 -9.00
N GLN A 102 -3.67 2.36 -9.82
CA GLN A 102 -3.01 3.10 -10.92
C GLN A 102 -3.96 3.44 -12.08
N ASN A 103 -5.10 2.75 -12.20
CA ASN A 103 -6.13 3.14 -13.15
C ASN A 103 -6.93 4.33 -12.60
N LYS A 104 -6.76 5.50 -13.24
CA LYS A 104 -7.39 6.76 -12.82
C LYS A 104 -8.91 6.68 -12.71
N GLU A 105 -9.58 5.95 -13.60
CA GLU A 105 -11.04 5.79 -13.55
C GLU A 105 -11.48 4.98 -12.32
N ILE A 106 -10.76 3.89 -12.04
CA ILE A 106 -11.03 3.02 -10.89
C ILE A 106 -10.73 3.77 -9.59
N LEU A 107 -9.58 4.43 -9.49
CA LEU A 107 -9.19 5.22 -8.33
C LEU A 107 -10.23 6.28 -8.00
N LEU A 108 -10.73 7.00 -9.02
CA LEU A 108 -11.77 8.00 -8.84
C LEU A 108 -13.05 7.38 -8.26
N LYS A 109 -13.54 6.28 -8.83
CA LYS A 109 -14.74 5.58 -8.33
C LYS A 109 -14.58 5.08 -6.91
N LEU A 110 -13.42 4.52 -6.56
CA LEU A 110 -13.15 4.09 -5.19
C LEU A 110 -13.19 5.27 -4.22
N LYS A 111 -12.60 6.41 -4.59
CA LYS A 111 -12.58 7.63 -3.78
C LYS A 111 -13.93 8.31 -3.64
N THR A 112 -14.82 8.21 -4.64
CA THR A 112 -16.14 8.88 -4.57
C THR A 112 -17.20 7.96 -3.96
N GLU A 113 -17.21 6.67 -4.33
CA GLU A 113 -18.29 5.75 -3.99
C GLU A 113 -17.97 4.84 -2.78
N LEU A 114 -16.69 4.60 -2.48
CA LEU A 114 -16.25 3.63 -1.46
C LEU A 114 -15.33 4.21 -0.39
N LYS A 115 -15.21 5.53 -0.26
CA LYS A 115 -14.32 6.19 0.71
C LYS A 115 -14.56 5.81 2.18
N ASP A 116 -15.82 5.53 2.53
CA ASP A 116 -16.23 5.20 3.91
C ASP A 116 -16.45 3.69 4.10
N ALA A 117 -16.14 2.89 3.09
CA ALA A 117 -16.31 1.45 3.15
C ALA A 117 -15.18 0.77 3.95
N PRO A 118 -15.44 -0.41 4.55
CA PRO A 118 -14.36 -1.22 5.13
C PRO A 118 -13.28 -1.55 4.10
N PHE A 119 -12.03 -1.67 4.55
CA PHE A 119 -10.90 -1.90 3.63
C PHE A 119 -11.07 -3.13 2.74
N LYS A 120 -11.61 -4.23 3.27
CA LYS A 120 -11.93 -5.43 2.48
C LYS A 120 -12.88 -5.11 1.31
N THR A 121 -13.89 -4.28 1.55
CA THR A 121 -14.84 -3.85 0.51
C THR A 121 -14.15 -2.97 -0.53
N ILE A 122 -13.25 -2.07 -0.12
CA ILE A 122 -12.42 -1.26 -1.02
C ILE A 122 -11.55 -2.16 -1.90
N PHE A 123 -10.84 -3.13 -1.30
CA PHE A 123 -10.01 -4.09 -2.02
C PHE A 123 -10.84 -4.91 -3.01
N ASP A 124 -11.88 -5.60 -2.57
CA ASP A 124 -12.70 -6.46 -3.42
C ASP A 124 -13.38 -5.64 -4.54
N GLY A 125 -13.84 -4.43 -4.23
CA GLY A 125 -14.42 -3.50 -5.20
C GLY A 125 -13.40 -3.07 -6.26
N SER A 126 -12.14 -2.81 -5.86
CA SER A 126 -11.07 -2.44 -6.79
C SER A 126 -10.75 -3.54 -7.80
N GLN A 127 -10.80 -4.81 -7.37
CA GLN A 127 -10.54 -5.96 -8.24
C GLN A 127 -11.67 -6.15 -9.24
N LYS A 128 -12.93 -6.11 -8.77
CA LYS A 128 -14.11 -6.19 -9.64
C LYS A 128 -14.15 -5.07 -10.69
N LEU A 129 -13.81 -3.84 -10.30
CA LEU A 129 -13.73 -2.72 -11.23
C LEU A 129 -12.64 -2.93 -12.29
N LEU A 130 -11.48 -3.47 -11.89
CA LEU A 130 -10.38 -3.76 -12.80
C LEU A 130 -10.73 -4.90 -13.77
N GLU A 131 -11.32 -5.98 -13.27
CA GLU A 131 -11.81 -7.09 -14.11
C GLU A 131 -12.80 -6.60 -15.16
N HIS A 132 -13.79 -5.79 -14.75
CA HIS A 132 -14.77 -5.21 -15.68
C HIS A 132 -14.11 -4.30 -16.73
N TYR A 133 -13.14 -3.49 -16.30
CA TYR A 133 -12.37 -2.63 -17.21
C TYR A 133 -11.55 -3.45 -18.22
N LEU A 134 -10.86 -4.49 -17.76
CA LEU A 134 -10.02 -5.35 -18.60
C LEU A 134 -10.86 -6.23 -19.54
N LYS A 135 -12.01 -6.72 -19.09
CA LYS A 135 -12.93 -7.50 -19.95
C LYS A 135 -13.36 -6.70 -21.17
N LYS A 136 -13.80 -5.45 -20.99
CA LYS A 136 -14.14 -4.57 -22.12
C LYS A 136 -12.98 -4.38 -23.11
N ARG A 137 -11.75 -4.31 -22.60
CA ARG A 137 -10.56 -4.21 -23.46
C ARG A 137 -10.25 -5.51 -24.18
N LEU A 138 -10.45 -6.65 -23.53
CA LEU A 138 -10.25 -7.97 -24.13
C LEU A 138 -11.25 -8.23 -25.24
N ASP A 139 -12.53 -7.91 -25.01
CA ASP A 139 -13.58 -8.05 -26.02
C ASP A 139 -13.19 -7.27 -27.30
N ALA A 140 -12.70 -6.03 -27.14
CA ALA A 140 -12.22 -5.19 -28.25
C ALA A 140 -10.92 -5.67 -28.94
N LEU A 141 -10.20 -6.64 -28.37
CA LEU A 141 -9.00 -7.22 -28.99
C LEU A 141 -9.30 -8.48 -29.82
N ILE A 142 -10.48 -9.08 -29.62
CA ILE A 142 -10.91 -10.32 -30.27
C ILE A 142 -11.91 -10.03 -31.41
N GLU A 143 -12.42 -8.80 -31.49
CA GLU A 143 -13.12 -8.24 -32.66
C GLU A 143 -12.16 -7.89 -33.80
#